data_AF-Q6VEK7-F1
#
_entry.id   AF-Q6VEK7-F1
#
_cell.length_a   1.000
_cell.length_b   1.000
_cell.length_c   1.000
_cell.angle_alpha   90.00
_cell.angle_beta   90.00
_cell.angle_gamma   90.00
#
_symmetry.space_group_name_H-M   'P 1'
#
loop_
_entity.id
_entity.type
_entity.pdbx_description
1 polymer ?
#
loop_
_entity_poly.entity_id
_entity_poly.type
_entity_poly.pdbx_seq_one_letter_code
_entity_poly.pdbx_strand_id
1 'polypeptide(L)'
;RIPFLLSSVKDFQEHLPGGDQIRVASEMASAAGLLCKVDPTLATTLKSKKPEFDEGEHLTACLLMVFVAVSIPKLARNENSFYRATIDGHSNNTHCMAAAINNIFGALFTICGQNDMEDRMKEFLALASSSLLRLGQESDKEATRNRESIYLLLDEIVKQSPFLTMDLLES
;
A
#
# COMPACT_ATOMS: atom_id res chain seq x y z
N ARG A 1 -16.84 1.78 26.51
CA ARG A 1 -17.38 2.20 25.20
C ARG A 1 -17.73 3.68 25.31
N ILE A 2 -17.23 4.52 24.41
CA ILE A 2 -17.34 6.00 24.48
C ILE A 2 -17.95 6.56 23.18
N PRO A 3 -19.24 6.27 22.88
CA PRO A 3 -19.84 6.53 21.57
C PRO A 3 -19.87 8.03 21.20
N PHE A 4 -20.12 8.92 22.18
CA PHE A 4 -20.11 10.36 21.93
C PHE A 4 -18.71 10.87 21.54
N LEU A 5 -17.68 10.44 22.27
CA LEU A 5 -16.29 10.80 21.95
C LEU A 5 -15.89 10.24 20.59
N LEU A 6 -16.25 8.97 20.29
CA LEU A 6 -15.94 8.36 19.00
C LEU A 6 -16.60 9.12 17.84
N SER A 7 -17.86 9.55 18.01
CA SER A 7 -18.56 10.36 17.02
C SER A 7 -17.86 11.71 16.80
N SER A 8 -17.43 12.39 17.86
CA SER A 8 -16.69 13.64 17.75
C SER A 8 -15.33 13.48 17.09
N VAL A 9 -14.59 12.41 17.42
CA VAL A 9 -13.29 12.12 16.80
C VAL A 9 -13.47 11.84 15.30
N LYS A 10 -14.50 11.06 14.93
CA LYS A 10 -14.82 10.78 13.53
C LYS A 10 -15.21 12.05 12.76
N ASP A 11 -16.10 12.85 13.30
CA ASP A 11 -16.52 14.12 12.69
C ASP A 11 -15.34 15.07 12.49
N PHE A 12 -14.44 15.14 13.49
CA PHE A 12 -13.22 15.92 13.39
C PHE A 12 -12.29 15.40 12.30
N GLN A 13 -12.11 14.08 12.19
CA GLN A 13 -11.26 13.46 11.15
C GLN A 13 -11.74 13.78 9.73
N GLU A 14 -13.06 13.80 9.50
CA GLU A 14 -13.66 13.98 8.16
C GLU A 14 -13.64 15.44 7.66
N HIS A 15 -13.63 16.42 8.57
CA HIS A 15 -13.86 17.83 8.23
C HIS A 15 -12.68 18.79 8.48
N LEU A 16 -11.46 18.26 8.61
CA LEU A 16 -10.28 19.10 8.92
C LEU A 16 -9.86 20.03 7.77
N PRO A 17 -9.57 21.31 8.08
CA PRO A 17 -9.04 22.27 7.13
C PRO A 17 -7.51 22.13 6.99
N GLY A 18 -7.00 21.03 6.42
CA GLY A 18 -5.62 20.95 5.89
C GLY A 18 -4.46 21.09 6.90
N GLY A 19 -3.23 20.84 6.42
CA GLY A 19 -1.97 21.17 7.12
C GLY A 19 -1.59 20.29 8.33
N ASP A 20 -0.82 20.84 9.27
CA ASP A 20 -0.30 20.13 10.47
C ASP A 20 -1.41 19.54 11.36
N GLN A 21 -2.61 20.11 11.31
CA GLN A 21 -3.77 19.62 12.04
C GLN A 21 -4.19 18.22 11.57
N ILE A 22 -3.89 17.85 10.31
CA ILE A 22 -4.15 16.50 9.78
C ILE A 22 -3.38 15.44 10.56
N ARG A 23 -2.13 15.72 10.96
CA ARG A 23 -1.31 14.73 11.68
C ARG A 23 -1.84 14.48 13.08
N VAL A 24 -2.12 15.55 13.84
CA VAL A 24 -2.65 15.44 15.21
C VAL A 24 -4.02 14.73 15.21
N ALA A 25 -4.87 15.06 14.24
CA ALA A 25 -6.14 14.38 14.09
C ALA A 25 -6.00 12.91 13.70
N SER A 26 -5.05 12.58 12.83
CA SER A 26 -4.76 11.20 12.45
C SER A 26 -4.24 10.38 13.65
N GLU A 27 -3.42 10.98 14.51
CA GLU A 27 -2.97 10.37 15.77
C GLU A 27 -4.15 10.12 16.72
N MET A 28 -5.03 11.11 16.89
CA MET A 28 -6.24 10.99 17.70
C MET A 28 -7.21 9.92 17.16
N ALA A 29 -7.43 9.90 15.85
CA ALA A 29 -8.29 8.92 15.17
C ALA A 29 -7.73 7.51 15.30
N SER A 30 -6.43 7.33 15.04
CA SER A 30 -5.73 6.05 15.21
C SER A 30 -5.81 5.54 16.65
N ALA A 31 -5.61 6.40 17.65
CA ALA A 31 -5.75 6.04 19.06
C ALA A 31 -7.18 5.63 19.45
N ALA A 32 -8.20 6.13 18.74
CA ALA A 32 -9.60 5.73 18.89
C ALA A 32 -9.96 4.44 18.10
N GLY A 33 -9.01 3.86 17.36
CA GLY A 33 -9.22 2.69 16.51
C GLY A 33 -9.88 3.00 15.17
N LEU A 34 -9.87 4.27 14.73
CA LEU A 34 -10.34 4.67 13.41
C LEU A 34 -9.22 4.51 12.38
N LEU A 35 -9.60 4.11 11.17
CA LEU A 35 -8.66 3.97 10.05
C LEU A 35 -8.19 5.35 9.60
N CYS A 36 -6.89 5.47 9.33
CA CYS A 36 -6.27 6.67 8.78
C CYS A 36 -5.71 6.36 7.39
N LYS A 37 -5.72 7.35 6.48
CA LYS A 37 -5.12 7.19 5.13
C LYS A 37 -3.62 6.86 5.22
N VAL A 38 -2.95 7.42 6.22
CA VAL A 38 -1.55 7.15 6.54
C VAL A 38 -1.48 6.83 8.03
N ASP A 39 -0.80 5.74 8.38
CA ASP A 39 -0.59 5.37 9.78
C ASP A 39 0.42 6.35 10.44
N PRO A 40 -0.02 7.18 11.41
CA PRO A 40 0.85 8.15 12.05
C PRO A 40 1.88 7.50 12.99
N THR A 41 1.56 6.32 13.56
CA THR A 41 2.48 5.55 14.41
C THR A 41 3.59 4.96 13.57
N LEU A 42 3.28 4.41 12.40
CA LEU A 42 4.28 3.91 11.46
C LEU A 42 5.18 5.05 10.96
N ALA A 43 4.58 6.17 10.52
CA ALA A 43 5.33 7.32 10.04
C ALA A 43 6.28 7.90 11.11
N THR A 44 5.78 8.03 12.34
CA THR A 44 6.61 8.51 13.47
C THR A 44 7.74 7.52 13.80
N THR A 45 7.46 6.22 13.78
CA THR A 45 8.45 5.18 14.03
C THR A 45 9.57 5.20 12.98
N LEU A 46 9.21 5.22 11.69
CA LEU A 46 10.18 5.29 10.60
C LEU A 46 11.03 6.58 10.67
N LYS A 47 10.40 7.73 10.93
CA LYS A 47 11.10 9.00 11.11
C LYS A 47 12.08 8.97 12.29
N SER A 48 11.72 8.32 13.40
CA SER A 48 12.60 8.20 14.58
C SER A 48 13.85 7.34 14.33
N LYS A 49 13.77 6.38 13.39
CA LYS A 49 14.90 5.53 13.04
C LYS A 49 15.91 6.23 12.14
N LYS A 50 15.49 7.27 11.43
CA LYS A 50 16.34 8.07 10.55
C LYS A 50 15.90 9.55 10.58
N PRO A 51 16.47 10.37 11.47
CA PRO A 51 16.04 11.75 11.67
C PRO A 51 16.45 12.70 10.53
N GLU A 52 17.49 12.35 9.77
CA GLU A 52 17.94 13.09 8.60
C GLU A 52 17.30 12.52 7.33
N PHE A 53 16.28 13.20 6.82
CA PHE A 53 15.68 12.93 5.51
C PHE A 53 16.22 13.95 4.52
N ASP A 54 17.00 13.49 3.55
CA ASP A 54 17.45 14.28 2.41
C ASP A 54 16.73 13.86 1.11
N GLU A 55 17.07 14.50 -0.01
CA GLU A 55 16.51 14.12 -1.32
C GLU A 55 16.81 12.66 -1.72
N GLY A 56 17.89 12.08 -1.19
CA GLY A 56 18.28 10.68 -1.43
C GLY A 56 17.32 9.67 -0.82
N GLU A 57 16.66 10.00 0.29
CA GLU A 57 15.65 9.13 0.91
C GLU A 57 14.40 9.00 0.03
N HIS A 58 13.95 10.10 -0.57
CA HIS A 58 12.81 10.06 -1.48
C HIS A 58 13.12 9.18 -2.70
N LEU A 59 14.30 9.36 -3.32
CA LEU A 59 14.75 8.49 -4.42
C LEU A 59 14.82 7.03 -3.98
N THR A 60 15.31 6.74 -2.78
CA THR A 60 15.38 5.39 -2.23
C THR A 60 13.99 4.77 -2.06
N ALA A 61 13.01 5.54 -1.58
CA ALA A 61 11.62 5.10 -1.48
C ALA A 61 11.02 4.80 -2.87
N CYS A 62 11.27 5.66 -3.86
CA CYS A 62 10.86 5.42 -5.25
C CYS A 62 11.49 4.15 -5.84
N LEU A 63 12.79 3.93 -5.62
CA LEU A 63 13.49 2.74 -6.10
C LEU A 63 13.00 1.46 -5.40
N LEU A 64 12.70 1.54 -4.10
CA LEU A 64 12.07 0.43 -3.36
C LEU A 64 10.70 0.09 -3.95
N MET A 65 9.90 1.11 -4.26
CA MET A 65 8.59 0.95 -4.90
C MET A 65 8.70 0.25 -6.26
N VAL A 66 9.61 0.72 -7.12
CA VAL A 66 9.90 0.07 -8.42
C VAL A 66 10.34 -1.37 -8.21
N PHE A 67 11.27 -1.62 -7.28
CA PHE A 67 11.79 -2.96 -6.98
C PHE A 67 10.68 -3.93 -6.56
N VAL A 68 9.76 -3.49 -5.70
CA VAL A 68 8.60 -4.30 -5.28
C VAL A 68 7.69 -4.57 -6.48
N ALA A 69 7.33 -3.54 -7.26
CA ALA A 69 6.44 -3.68 -8.41
C ALA A 69 6.93 -4.72 -9.44
N VAL A 70 8.21 -4.64 -9.83
CA VAL A 70 8.80 -5.57 -10.81
C VAL A 70 9.09 -6.97 -10.24
N SER A 71 9.05 -7.13 -8.92
CA SER A 71 9.27 -8.42 -8.25
C SER A 71 7.99 -9.21 -8.02
N ILE A 72 6.80 -8.59 -8.07
CA ILE A 72 5.51 -9.28 -7.91
C ILE A 72 5.35 -10.49 -8.84
N PRO A 73 5.68 -10.43 -10.14
CA PRO A 73 5.52 -11.59 -11.04
C PRO A 73 6.31 -12.83 -10.58
N LYS A 74 7.43 -12.64 -9.87
CA LYS A 74 8.25 -13.77 -9.36
C LYS A 74 7.47 -14.64 -8.37
N LEU A 75 6.43 -14.10 -7.73
CA LEU A 75 5.59 -14.83 -6.80
C LEU A 75 4.78 -15.93 -7.49
N ALA A 76 4.52 -15.81 -8.80
CA ALA A 76 3.78 -16.81 -9.56
C ALA A 76 4.50 -18.17 -9.66
N ARG A 77 5.83 -18.17 -9.49
CA ARG A 77 6.67 -19.39 -9.48
C ARG A 77 6.55 -20.18 -8.19
N ASN A 78 6.22 -19.52 -7.07
CA ASN A 78 6.20 -20.16 -5.77
C ASN A 78 4.90 -20.95 -5.59
N GLU A 79 4.99 -22.25 -5.33
CA GLU A 79 3.83 -23.14 -5.14
C GLU A 79 2.89 -22.64 -4.03
N ASN A 80 3.44 -22.04 -2.97
CA ASN A 80 2.68 -21.54 -1.82
C ASN A 80 1.97 -20.21 -2.08
N SER A 81 2.20 -19.57 -3.24
CA SER A 81 1.45 -18.40 -3.68
C SER A 81 0.08 -18.74 -4.28
N PHE A 82 -0.39 -19.98 -4.14
CA PHE A 82 -1.75 -20.33 -4.53
C PHE A 82 -2.75 -19.67 -3.58
N TYR A 83 -3.74 -18.98 -4.16
CA TYR A 83 -4.84 -18.37 -3.44
C TYR A 83 -5.88 -19.43 -3.04
N ARG A 84 -6.24 -19.46 -1.76
CA ARG A 84 -7.19 -20.40 -1.18
C ARG A 84 -8.42 -19.64 -0.71
N ALA A 85 -9.55 -19.88 -1.37
CA ALA A 85 -10.85 -19.28 -1.00
C ALA A 85 -11.26 -19.58 0.46
N THR A 86 -10.79 -20.69 1.05
CA THR A 86 -11.09 -21.05 2.45
C THR A 86 -10.51 -20.08 3.48
N ILE A 87 -9.44 -19.36 3.12
CA ILE A 87 -8.79 -18.36 3.99
C ILE A 87 -8.82 -16.96 3.38
N ASP A 88 -9.52 -16.78 2.26
CA ASP A 88 -9.56 -15.53 1.50
C ASP A 88 -8.16 -14.94 1.23
N GLY A 89 -7.20 -15.80 0.89
CA GLY A 89 -5.80 -15.38 0.77
C GLY A 89 -4.84 -16.46 0.30
N HIS A 90 -3.55 -16.09 0.14
CA HIS A 90 -2.47 -17.01 -0.26
C HIS A 90 -1.86 -17.79 0.90
N SER A 91 -1.41 -19.02 0.62
CA SER A 91 -0.85 -19.93 1.63
C SER A 91 0.46 -19.45 2.27
N ASN A 92 1.18 -18.55 1.59
CA ASN A 92 2.42 -17.90 2.05
C ASN A 92 2.23 -16.46 2.53
N ASN A 93 0.98 -16.02 2.78
CA ASN A 93 0.66 -14.66 3.18
C ASN A 93 1.00 -13.56 2.16
N THR A 94 1.14 -13.89 0.87
CA THR A 94 1.38 -12.88 -0.18
C THR A 94 0.28 -11.80 -0.21
N HIS A 95 -0.97 -12.12 0.10
CA HIS A 95 -2.07 -11.14 0.24
C HIS A 95 -1.76 -10.01 1.23
N CYS A 96 -0.98 -10.27 2.29
CA CYS A 96 -0.56 -9.23 3.24
C CYS A 96 0.35 -8.17 2.60
N MET A 97 0.93 -8.43 1.42
CA MET A 97 1.67 -7.41 0.68
C MET A 97 0.81 -6.21 0.32
N ALA A 98 -0.51 -6.38 0.13
CA ALA A 98 -1.42 -5.27 -0.11
C ALA A 98 -1.39 -4.24 1.04
N ALA A 99 -1.52 -4.73 2.28
CA ALA A 99 -1.45 -3.89 3.47
C ALA A 99 -0.04 -3.28 3.62
N ALA A 100 1.01 -4.07 3.38
CA ALA A 100 2.38 -3.60 3.52
C ALA A 100 2.73 -2.50 2.51
N ILE A 101 2.38 -2.68 1.24
CA ILE A 101 2.62 -1.73 0.15
C ILE A 101 1.94 -0.40 0.47
N ASN A 102 0.64 -0.43 0.79
CA ASN A 102 -0.12 0.78 1.08
C ASN A 102 0.39 1.53 2.32
N ASN A 103 0.66 0.82 3.42
CA ASN A 103 1.09 1.46 4.67
C ASN A 103 2.55 1.92 4.63
N ILE A 104 3.48 1.12 4.07
CA ILE A 104 4.90 1.48 4.00
C ILE A 104 5.11 2.66 3.05
N PHE A 105 4.56 2.61 1.84
CA PHE A 105 4.71 3.73 0.91
C PHE A 105 3.93 4.97 1.36
N GLY A 106 2.76 4.77 1.96
CA GLY A 106 2.04 5.84 2.66
C GLY A 106 2.92 6.55 3.69
N ALA A 107 3.55 5.80 4.59
CA ALA A 107 4.42 6.39 5.59
C ALA A 107 5.68 7.04 4.97
N LEU A 108 6.38 6.35 4.07
CA LEU A 108 7.63 6.83 3.48
C LEU A 108 7.43 8.13 2.67
N PHE A 109 6.45 8.17 1.78
CA PHE A 109 6.20 9.35 0.96
C PHE A 109 5.63 10.52 1.78
N THR A 110 4.86 10.26 2.85
CA THR A 110 4.48 11.31 3.81
C THR A 110 5.71 11.90 4.52
N ILE A 111 6.67 11.07 4.94
CA ILE A 111 7.87 11.58 5.63
C ILE A 111 8.75 12.40 4.68
N CYS A 112 8.84 12.01 3.40
CA CYS A 112 9.61 12.73 2.39
C CYS A 112 9.03 14.11 2.04
N GLY A 113 7.74 14.33 2.28
CA GLY A 113 7.11 15.66 2.19
C GLY A 113 6.95 16.24 0.78
N GLN A 114 7.10 15.44 -0.29
CA GLN A 114 6.94 15.90 -1.67
C GLN A 114 5.47 15.99 -2.14
N ASN A 115 4.53 15.49 -1.34
CA ASN A 115 3.08 15.49 -1.62
C ASN A 115 2.68 14.82 -2.95
N ASP A 116 3.47 13.85 -3.41
CA ASP A 116 3.33 13.14 -4.69
C ASP A 116 2.88 11.68 -4.53
N MET A 117 2.41 11.30 -3.34
CA MET A 117 2.07 9.91 -2.99
C MET A 117 1.07 9.27 -3.94
N GLU A 118 0.02 9.99 -4.34
CA GLU A 118 -0.99 9.46 -5.26
C GLU A 118 -0.37 9.15 -6.63
N ASP A 119 0.50 10.03 -7.14
CA ASP A 119 1.22 9.83 -8.41
C ASP A 119 2.20 8.65 -8.31
N ARG A 120 2.91 8.52 -7.18
CA ARG A 120 3.81 7.39 -6.92
C ARG A 120 3.04 6.07 -6.84
N MET A 121 1.89 6.03 -6.17
CA MET A 121 1.05 4.82 -6.10
C MET A 121 0.48 4.45 -7.47
N LYS A 122 0.08 5.43 -8.30
CA LYS A 122 -0.33 5.19 -9.70
C LYS A 122 0.80 4.62 -10.54
N GLU A 123 2.01 5.16 -10.39
CA GLU A 123 3.21 4.65 -11.05
C GLU A 123 3.54 3.21 -10.63
N PHE A 124 3.45 2.91 -9.33
CA PHE A 124 3.57 1.56 -8.80
C PHE A 124 2.57 0.61 -9.48
N LEU A 125 1.30 1.00 -9.54
CA LEU A 125 0.25 0.19 -10.14
C LEU A 125 0.54 -0.09 -11.61
N ALA A 126 0.89 0.94 -12.38
CA ALA A 126 1.24 0.81 -13.80
C ALA A 126 2.43 -0.14 -14.03
N LEU A 127 3.48 -0.03 -13.20
CA LEU A 127 4.65 -0.90 -13.27
C LEU A 127 4.30 -2.35 -12.90
N ALA A 128 3.53 -2.55 -11.84
CA ALA A 128 3.11 -3.88 -11.39
C ALA A 128 2.21 -4.57 -12.43
N SER A 129 1.20 -3.86 -12.95
CA SER A 129 0.31 -4.33 -14.01
C SER A 129 1.08 -4.67 -15.29
N SER A 130 1.96 -3.78 -15.75
CA SER A 130 2.81 -4.02 -16.93
C SER A 130 3.70 -5.25 -16.76
N SER A 131 4.29 -5.42 -15.57
CA SER A 131 5.14 -6.58 -15.26
C SER A 131 4.35 -7.89 -15.25
N LEU A 132 3.09 -7.85 -14.79
CA LEU A 132 2.19 -9.00 -14.74
C LEU A 132 1.54 -9.34 -16.09
N LEU A 133 1.30 -8.35 -16.95
CA LEU A 133 0.88 -8.56 -18.34
C LEU A 133 1.96 -9.25 -19.15
N ARG A 134 3.24 -8.89 -18.95
CA ARG A 134 4.38 -9.60 -19.56
C ARG A 134 4.45 -11.07 -19.13
N LEU A 135 4.23 -11.35 -17.84
CA LEU A 135 4.11 -12.73 -17.34
C LEU A 135 2.94 -13.48 -18.01
N GLY A 136 1.87 -12.77 -18.38
CA GLY A 136 0.73 -13.30 -19.13
C GLY A 136 1.08 -13.89 -20.49
N GLN A 137 2.14 -13.39 -21.12
CA GLN A 137 2.63 -13.80 -22.44
C GLN A 137 3.69 -14.90 -22.38
N GLU A 138 4.13 -15.28 -21.17
CA GLU A 138 5.22 -16.22 -20.97
C GLU A 138 4.72 -17.67 -21.14
N SER A 139 5.45 -18.48 -21.93
CA SER A 139 5.07 -19.87 -22.23
C SER A 139 5.58 -20.89 -21.21
N ASP A 140 6.45 -20.45 -20.29
CA ASP A 140 7.00 -21.30 -19.25
C ASP A 140 5.92 -21.59 -18.18
N LYS A 141 5.52 -22.86 -18.10
CA LYS A 141 4.50 -23.34 -17.15
C LYS A 141 4.96 -23.24 -15.70
N GLU A 142 6.27 -23.30 -15.46
CA GLU A 142 6.82 -23.14 -14.10
C GLU A 142 6.84 -21.66 -13.69
N ALA A 143 7.19 -20.77 -14.62
CA ALA A 143 7.09 -19.32 -14.43
C ALA A 143 5.66 -18.83 -14.15
N THR A 144 4.67 -19.42 -14.81
CA THR A 144 3.28 -18.95 -14.82
C THR A 144 2.33 -19.75 -13.92
N ARG A 145 2.85 -20.69 -13.11
CA ARG A 145 2.07 -21.66 -12.35
C ARG A 145 0.92 -21.07 -11.53
N ASN A 146 1.18 -20.03 -10.74
CA ASN A 146 0.19 -19.39 -9.86
C ASN A 146 -0.21 -17.99 -10.35
N ARG A 147 -0.08 -17.71 -11.65
CA ARG A 147 -0.31 -16.38 -12.23
C ARG A 147 -1.67 -15.78 -11.85
N GLU A 148 -2.75 -16.55 -11.98
CA GLU A 148 -4.10 -16.08 -11.64
C GLU A 148 -4.23 -15.71 -10.16
N SER A 149 -3.57 -16.45 -9.27
CA SER A 149 -3.53 -16.11 -7.84
C SER A 149 -2.79 -14.80 -7.58
N ILE A 150 -1.76 -14.48 -8.36
CA ILE A 150 -1.04 -13.21 -8.24
C ILE A 150 -1.81 -12.05 -8.83
N TYR A 151 -2.66 -12.25 -9.84
CA TYR A 151 -3.56 -11.20 -10.33
C TYR A 151 -4.53 -10.72 -9.24
N LEU A 152 -5.00 -11.62 -8.36
CA LEU A 152 -5.81 -11.26 -7.20
C LEU A 152 -5.06 -10.37 -6.19
N LEU A 153 -3.73 -10.46 -6.12
CA LEU A 153 -2.95 -9.56 -5.25
C LEU A 153 -3.09 -8.10 -5.71
N LEU A 154 -3.18 -7.87 -7.02
CA LEU A 154 -3.24 -6.52 -7.58
C LEU A 154 -4.59 -5.85 -7.30
N ASP A 155 -5.66 -6.64 -7.39
CA ASP A 155 -7.00 -6.26 -6.92
C ASP A 155 -7.00 -5.94 -5.42
N GLU A 156 -6.36 -6.77 -4.59
CA GLU A 156 -6.27 -6.53 -3.14
C GLU A 156 -5.46 -5.27 -2.80
N ILE A 157 -4.36 -4.99 -3.52
CA ILE A 157 -3.58 -3.75 -3.37
C ILE A 157 -4.47 -2.51 -3.59
N VAL A 158 -5.29 -2.52 -4.65
CA VAL A 158 -6.18 -1.41 -4.99
C VAL A 158 -7.31 -1.27 -3.97
N LYS A 159 -7.96 -2.38 -3.58
CA LYS A 159 -9.05 -2.38 -2.58
C LYS A 159 -8.62 -1.83 -1.23
N GLN A 160 -7.40 -2.13 -0.79
CA GLN A 160 -6.87 -1.63 0.49
C GLN A 160 -6.27 -0.22 0.40
N SER A 161 -6.12 0.34 -0.80
CA SER A 161 -5.48 1.64 -0.98
C SER A 161 -6.49 2.78 -0.84
N PRO A 162 -6.20 3.81 -0.02
CA PRO A 162 -6.95 5.06 -0.07
C PRO A 162 -6.48 6.00 -1.20
N PHE A 163 -5.49 5.59 -2.00
CA PHE A 163 -4.86 6.40 -3.06
C PHE A 163 -5.10 5.83 -4.47
N LEU A 164 -5.56 4.59 -4.58
CA LEU A 164 -5.86 3.93 -5.85
C LEU A 164 -7.37 3.70 -5.96
N THR A 165 -7.86 3.62 -7.20
CA THR A 165 -9.26 3.33 -7.50
C THR A 165 -9.35 2.16 -8.48
N MET A 166 -10.49 1.48 -8.50
CA MET A 166 -10.73 0.40 -9.46
C MET A 166 -10.72 0.92 -10.90
N ASP A 167 -11.17 2.16 -11.15
CA ASP A 167 -11.11 2.76 -12.49
C ASP A 167 -9.67 2.87 -13.03
N LEU A 168 -8.71 3.17 -12.15
CA LEU A 168 -7.29 3.24 -12.50
C LEU A 168 -6.69 1.85 -12.79
N LEU A 169 -7.26 0.79 -12.22
CA LEU A 169 -6.84 -0.58 -12.49
C LEU A 169 -7.36 -1.10 -13.82
N GLU A 170 -8.56 -0.66 -14.22
CA GLU A 170 -9.21 -1.07 -15.47
C GLU A 170 -8.70 -0.30 -16.71
N SER A 171 -7.96 0.80 -16.49
CA SER A 171 -7.40 1.68 -17.53
C SER A 171 -6.09 1.15 -18.13
#